data_AF-A0AAJ2RZY5-F1
#
_entry.id   AF-A0AAJ2RZY5-F1
#
_cell.length_a   1.000
_cell.length_b   1.000
_cell.length_c   1.000
_cell.angle_alpha   90.00
_cell.angle_beta   90.00
_cell.angle_gamma   90.00
#
_symmetry.space_group_name_H-M   'P 1'
#
loop_
_entity.id
_entity.type
_entity.pdbx_description
1 polymer ?
#
loop_
_entity_poly.entity_id
_entity_poly.type
_entity_poly.pdbx_seq_one_letter_code
_entity_poly.pdbx_strand_id
1 'polypeptide(L)'
;TFELNGVSQRFGLARMLNSKSEMNGAAFWVSLDPVFMTPDGELRVHLPAWMQQAIAQGAYDAVVTPATICRVTAGDAVGYLAEDIAPDGMHGVEKSAFVHIELLSTDSRMRDFLNNTAQVKRGKTYIHIHPESFLYERSGDTFTRTTGKVKKDIHQILPQDKCHPFTDSSGKRWFTLGEGAWLSESDVDADIAQYDLMKLGFSAFEEPPTSDMTQSLHEGWVKSAFTQLAEWVRPERGIQEQQVSTWYKALLRKMDSDSSGDLSGTELYHAVHFPEMDVRDIAARMVVKHDSEWFGGSQHHRWKTFLQRTDPLYVSYVRQWFDDLEWMSQVPEFSSGEPVWHMHPVVFLDAVKNISVISLEEARVRAFMRMLRVGEGTLGDKGYETLFGGQSFIKDYHKDFSDHPRISITRGKLTSSAAGAYQIMGYSWDDPQMVRARTKYGVSDFTPLSQDKCCVLILKIKRKGSLDMIANGDINGALDVLSYEWASLPPGRYGQPAKTRAEANKLFDGYLKEELEGKTDLYLPIGYISKFLTVK
;
A
#
# COMPACT_ATOMS: atom_id res chain seq x y z
N THR A 1 41.71 8.94 -14.97
CA THR A 1 41.99 8.24 -13.69
C THR A 1 43.27 8.82 -13.13
N PHE A 2 43.28 9.16 -11.84
CA PHE A 2 44.46 9.70 -11.18
C PHE A 2 44.99 8.60 -10.25
N GLU A 3 46.26 8.27 -10.37
CA GLU A 3 46.90 7.22 -9.59
C GLU A 3 47.85 7.85 -8.58
N LEU A 4 47.68 7.50 -7.30
CA LEU A 4 48.60 7.89 -6.23
C LEU A 4 49.27 6.60 -5.74
N ASN A 5 50.60 6.53 -5.85
CA ASN A 5 51.39 5.33 -5.50
C ASN A 5 50.91 4.03 -6.18
N GLY A 6 50.45 4.12 -7.43
CA GLY A 6 50.00 2.95 -8.21
C GLY A 6 48.59 2.45 -7.85
N VAL A 7 47.85 3.17 -7.00
CA VAL A 7 46.45 2.87 -6.67
C VAL A 7 45.54 3.90 -7.34
N SER A 8 44.53 3.42 -8.07
CA SER A 8 43.52 4.28 -8.68
C SER A 8 42.64 4.90 -7.59
N GLN A 9 42.64 6.22 -7.52
CA GLN A 9 41.93 6.97 -6.49
C GLN A 9 40.57 7.46 -7.02
N ARG A 10 39.52 7.35 -6.21
CA ARG A 10 38.20 7.91 -6.52
C ARG A 10 38.21 9.40 -6.16
N PHE A 11 37.90 10.26 -7.13
CA PHE A 11 37.79 11.70 -6.90
C PHE A 11 36.37 12.18 -7.18
N GLY A 12 35.93 13.17 -6.42
CA GLY A 12 34.67 13.86 -6.59
C GLY A 12 34.89 15.36 -6.67
N LEU A 13 33.94 16.04 -7.29
CA LEU A 13 33.91 17.50 -7.30
C LEU A 13 33.17 17.97 -6.05
N ALA A 14 33.85 18.72 -5.18
CA ALA A 14 33.32 19.26 -3.93
C ALA A 14 33.30 20.79 -3.94
N ARG A 15 32.56 21.39 -3.01
CA ARG A 15 32.55 22.85 -2.72
C ARG A 15 32.63 23.03 -1.21
N MET A 16 33.19 24.16 -0.76
CA MET A 16 33.21 24.48 0.66
C MET A 16 31.81 24.83 1.14
N LEU A 17 31.52 24.51 2.41
CA LEU A 17 30.34 25.01 3.09
C LEU A 17 30.73 26.22 3.95
N ASN A 18 29.84 27.20 4.09
CA ASN A 18 30.01 28.27 5.07
C ASN A 18 29.58 27.80 6.48
N SER A 19 29.67 28.68 7.49
CA SER A 19 29.26 28.39 8.88
C SER A 19 27.77 28.09 9.07
N LYS A 20 26.96 28.21 8.02
CA LYS A 20 25.53 27.84 7.98
C LYS A 20 25.28 26.58 7.14
N SER A 21 26.33 25.83 6.77
CA SER A 21 26.26 24.64 5.94
C SER A 21 25.76 24.88 4.50
N GLU A 22 25.88 26.11 3.97
CA GLU A 22 25.50 26.44 2.60
C GLU A 22 26.71 26.35 1.65
N MET A 23 26.50 25.84 0.42
CA MET A 23 27.55 25.74 -0.59
C MET A 23 28.10 27.13 -0.98
N ASN A 24 29.41 27.32 -0.82
CA ASN A 24 30.13 28.55 -1.09
C ASN A 24 31.42 28.28 -1.91
N GLY A 25 31.78 29.24 -2.75
CA GLY A 25 33.03 29.22 -3.52
C GLY A 25 33.03 28.35 -4.77
N ALA A 26 34.21 28.29 -5.39
CA ALA A 26 34.45 27.48 -6.58
C ALA A 26 34.53 25.99 -6.23
N ALA A 27 34.12 25.14 -7.17
CA ALA A 27 34.23 23.70 -7.00
C ALA A 27 35.68 23.24 -7.18
N PHE A 28 36.12 22.29 -6.36
CA PHE A 28 37.46 21.71 -6.40
C PHE A 28 37.39 20.19 -6.33
N TRP A 29 38.41 19.52 -6.88
CA TRP A 29 38.50 18.07 -6.84
C TRP A 29 39.07 17.60 -5.51
N VAL A 30 38.44 16.58 -4.91
CA VAL A 30 38.85 15.98 -3.64
C VAL A 30 38.80 14.46 -3.73
N SER A 31 39.68 13.77 -3.02
CA SER A 31 39.60 12.31 -2.89
C SER A 31 38.32 11.93 -2.14
N LEU A 32 37.63 10.91 -2.63
CA LEU A 32 36.46 10.31 -1.98
C LEU A 32 36.83 9.07 -1.17
N ASP A 33 38.11 8.75 -1.05
CA ASP A 33 38.57 7.65 -0.21
C ASP A 33 38.42 8.05 1.28
N PRO A 34 37.61 7.32 2.06
CA PRO A 34 37.33 7.66 3.46
C PRO A 34 38.58 7.77 4.33
N VAL A 35 39.69 7.11 3.98
CA VAL A 35 40.95 7.18 4.75
C VAL A 35 41.57 8.59 4.75
N PHE A 36 41.25 9.41 3.75
CA PHE A 36 41.74 10.80 3.65
C PHE A 36 40.69 11.82 4.06
N MET A 37 39.55 11.37 4.61
CA MET A 37 38.46 12.22 5.03
C MET A 37 38.28 12.11 6.54
N THR A 38 38.09 13.24 7.21
CA THR A 38 37.61 13.27 8.59
C THR A 38 36.24 13.93 8.57
N PRO A 39 35.20 13.33 9.15
CA PRO A 39 33.91 13.99 9.30
C PRO A 39 34.11 15.33 10.03
N ASP A 40 33.65 16.42 9.43
CA ASP A 40 33.70 17.76 10.04
C ASP A 40 32.27 18.28 10.24
N GLY A 41 31.90 18.44 11.51
CA GLY A 41 30.59 18.89 11.94
C GLY A 41 29.49 17.83 11.94
N GLU A 42 28.30 18.23 12.41
CA GLU A 42 27.10 17.41 12.36
C GLU A 42 26.62 17.25 10.90
N LEU A 43 26.33 16.01 10.48
CA LEU A 43 25.93 15.64 9.12
C LEU A 43 24.48 16.05 8.77
N ARG A 44 24.09 17.29 9.09
CA ARG A 44 22.73 17.82 8.93
C ARG A 44 22.23 17.79 7.49
N VAL A 45 23.14 17.81 6.51
CA VAL A 45 22.81 17.74 5.07
C VAL A 45 22.16 16.42 4.67
N HIS A 46 22.41 15.35 5.43
CA HIS A 46 21.85 14.05 5.14
C HIS A 46 20.43 13.92 5.68
N LEU A 47 20.06 14.72 6.70
CA LEU A 47 18.80 14.57 7.41
C LEU A 47 17.61 14.57 6.45
N PRO A 48 16.59 13.71 6.68
CA PRO A 48 15.32 13.81 5.99
C PRO A 48 14.80 15.23 5.96
N ALA A 49 14.17 15.62 4.86
CA ALA A 49 13.67 16.98 4.66
C ALA A 49 12.79 17.46 5.84
N TRP A 50 12.02 16.55 6.46
CA TRP A 50 11.21 16.86 7.62
C TRP A 50 12.04 17.18 8.88
N MET A 51 13.15 16.46 9.12
CA MET A 51 14.06 16.73 10.25
C MET A 51 14.80 18.06 10.05
N GLN A 52 15.16 18.41 8.81
CA GLN A 52 15.77 19.71 8.52
C GLN A 52 14.85 20.89 8.89
N GLN A 53 13.54 20.73 8.70
CA GLN A 53 12.55 21.74 9.11
C GLN A 53 12.49 21.89 10.63
N ALA A 54 12.53 20.78 11.37
CA ALA A 54 12.57 20.81 12.84
C ALA A 54 13.84 21.51 13.37
N ILE A 55 15.01 21.18 12.80
CA ILE A 55 16.27 21.84 13.17
C ILE A 55 16.25 23.33 12.86
N ALA A 56 15.70 23.74 11.71
CA ALA A 56 15.62 25.16 11.35
C ALA A 56 14.75 25.97 12.33
N GLN A 57 13.82 25.31 13.02
CA GLN A 57 12.99 25.93 14.06
C GLN A 57 13.69 25.98 15.43
N GLY A 58 14.89 25.42 15.55
CA GLY A 58 15.67 25.43 16.80
C GLY A 58 15.10 24.52 17.90
N ALA A 59 14.28 23.54 17.53
CA ALA A 59 13.72 22.57 18.45
C ALA A 59 14.68 21.38 18.58
N TYR A 60 15.41 21.32 19.68
CA TYR A 60 16.21 20.17 20.10
C TYR A 60 15.71 19.75 21.49
N ASP A 61 15.65 18.44 21.75
CA ASP A 61 15.11 17.87 23.00
C ASP A 61 13.72 18.41 23.40
N ALA A 62 12.87 18.70 22.41
CA ALA A 62 11.55 19.28 22.63
C ALA A 62 10.49 18.63 21.74
N VAL A 63 9.30 18.45 22.28
CA VAL A 63 8.13 18.04 21.52
C VAL A 63 7.60 19.25 20.75
N VAL A 64 7.53 19.13 19.43
CA VAL A 64 7.02 20.19 18.56
C VAL A 64 5.96 19.68 17.63
N THR A 65 4.89 20.47 17.48
CA THR A 65 3.89 20.28 16.43
C THR A 65 4.22 21.25 15.29
N PRO A 66 4.72 20.78 14.15
CA PRO A 66 5.08 21.65 13.04
C PRO A 66 3.86 22.42 12.53
N ALA A 67 4.01 23.73 12.28
CA ALA A 67 2.93 24.57 11.72
C ALA A 67 2.55 24.17 10.28
N THR A 68 3.45 23.50 9.57
CA THR A 68 3.25 22.96 8.22
C THR A 68 3.39 21.45 8.23
N ILE A 69 2.52 20.77 7.49
CA ILE A 69 2.58 19.31 7.34
C ILE A 69 3.90 18.89 6.69
N CYS A 70 4.68 18.07 7.39
CA CYS A 70 5.87 17.42 6.86
C CYS A 70 5.47 16.18 6.05
N ARG A 71 5.42 16.29 4.72
CA ARG A 71 5.11 15.13 3.85
C ARG A 71 6.33 14.22 3.71
N VAL A 72 6.12 12.92 3.84
CA VAL A 72 7.11 11.87 3.55
C VAL A 72 6.56 10.98 2.44
N THR A 73 7.33 10.81 1.36
CA THR A 73 6.95 10.01 0.19
C THR A 73 7.53 8.60 0.29
N ALA A 74 6.92 7.63 -0.41
CA ALA A 74 7.51 6.31 -0.53
C ALA A 74 8.91 6.39 -1.16
N GLY A 75 9.91 5.87 -0.45
CA GLY A 75 11.32 5.95 -0.83
C GLY A 75 12.10 7.08 -0.13
N ASP A 76 11.42 8.00 0.53
CA ASP A 76 12.07 9.00 1.39
C ASP A 76 12.54 8.34 2.69
N ALA A 77 13.64 8.86 3.25
CA ALA A 77 14.09 8.47 4.57
C ALA A 77 13.12 9.00 5.64
N VAL A 78 12.63 8.13 6.52
CA VAL A 78 11.77 8.49 7.65
C VAL A 78 12.56 8.88 8.90
N GLY A 79 13.87 8.63 8.94
CA GLY A 79 14.75 8.93 10.07
C GLY A 79 16.10 8.21 9.94
N TYR A 80 16.82 8.12 11.05
CA TYR A 80 18.04 7.34 11.20
C TYR A 80 17.88 6.30 12.29
N LEU A 81 18.80 5.33 12.30
CA LEU A 81 19.03 4.53 13.49
C LEU A 81 19.56 5.48 14.58
N ALA A 82 18.87 5.52 15.71
CA ALA A 82 19.36 6.16 16.93
C ALA A 82 20.42 5.25 17.56
N GLU A 83 21.49 5.82 18.11
CA GLU A 83 22.39 5.12 19.03
C GLU A 83 21.83 5.26 20.44
N ASP A 84 21.30 4.18 20.97
CA ASP A 84 20.91 4.07 22.37
C ASP A 84 22.10 3.61 23.20
N ILE A 85 22.31 4.26 24.34
CA ILE A 85 23.45 4.02 25.24
C ILE A 85 22.88 3.78 26.64
N ALA A 86 22.88 2.53 27.07
CA ALA A 86 22.37 2.12 28.38
C ALA A 86 23.51 1.65 29.29
N PRO A 87 23.44 1.89 30.62
CA PRO A 87 24.39 1.32 31.57
C PRO A 87 24.40 -0.22 31.51
N ASP A 88 25.59 -0.83 31.48
CA ASP A 88 25.78 -2.29 31.52
C ASP A 88 26.84 -2.70 32.56
N GLY A 89 26.38 -3.29 33.65
CA GLY A 89 27.23 -3.79 34.73
C GLY A 89 28.07 -2.70 35.42
N MET A 90 29.04 -3.13 36.24
CA MET A 90 29.78 -2.19 37.11
C MET A 90 30.68 -1.18 36.37
N HIS A 91 31.02 -1.39 35.09
CA HIS A 91 32.02 -0.55 34.39
C HIS A 91 31.74 -0.33 32.88
N GLY A 92 30.52 -0.59 32.40
CA GLY A 92 30.22 -0.59 30.97
C GLY A 92 29.01 0.25 30.57
N VAL A 93 28.92 0.49 29.26
CA VAL A 93 27.70 0.89 28.58
C VAL A 93 27.46 -0.09 27.44
N GLU A 94 26.22 -0.49 27.26
CA GLU A 94 25.78 -1.15 26.04
C GLU A 94 25.39 -0.08 25.01
N LYS A 95 25.73 -0.31 23.75
CA LYS A 95 25.37 0.56 22.63
C LYS A 95 24.57 -0.21 21.61
N SER A 96 23.39 0.30 21.28
CA SER A 96 22.48 -0.32 20.32
C SER A 96 22.04 0.68 19.27
N ALA A 97 22.20 0.33 17.98
CA ALA A 97 21.71 1.14 16.88
C ALA A 97 20.33 0.62 16.43
N PHE A 98 19.25 1.35 16.71
CA PHE A 98 17.89 0.92 16.35
C PHE A 98 16.97 2.07 15.94
N VAL A 99 15.83 1.72 15.36
CA VAL A 99 14.72 2.66 15.11
C VAL A 99 13.46 2.08 15.75
N HIS A 100 12.77 2.88 16.55
CA HIS A 100 11.44 2.55 17.06
C HIS A 100 10.41 3.24 16.18
N ILE A 101 9.47 2.47 15.63
CA ILE A 101 8.31 2.98 14.91
C ILE A 101 7.05 2.46 15.60
N GLU A 102 6.14 3.36 15.94
CA GLU A 102 4.86 3.02 16.54
C GLU A 102 3.70 3.57 15.72
N LEU A 103 2.55 2.90 15.81
CA LEU A 103 1.29 3.41 15.29
C LEU A 103 0.28 3.42 16.43
N LEU A 104 -0.19 4.63 16.74
CA LEU A 104 -0.99 4.92 17.92
C LEU A 104 -2.33 5.54 17.55
N SER A 105 -3.36 5.30 18.36
CA SER A 105 -4.67 5.94 18.17
C SER A 105 -5.42 6.11 19.48
N THR A 106 -6.09 7.26 19.64
CA THR A 106 -7.03 7.52 20.72
C THR A 106 -8.50 7.30 20.31
N ASP A 107 -8.76 6.80 19.09
CA ASP A 107 -10.13 6.64 18.58
C ASP A 107 -10.91 5.60 19.41
N SER A 108 -11.98 6.06 20.03
CA SER A 108 -12.86 5.23 20.87
C SER A 108 -13.63 4.17 20.06
N ARG A 109 -13.67 4.29 18.73
CA ARG A 109 -14.40 3.40 17.81
C ARG A 109 -13.49 2.36 17.17
N MET A 110 -12.29 2.14 17.68
CA MET A 110 -11.32 1.20 17.10
C MET A 110 -11.93 -0.19 16.84
N ARG A 111 -12.75 -0.72 17.74
CA ARG A 111 -13.44 -2.00 17.52
C ARG A 111 -14.42 -1.97 16.35
N ASP A 112 -15.18 -0.88 16.20
CA ASP A 112 -16.10 -0.71 15.06
C ASP A 112 -15.34 -0.55 13.75
N PHE A 113 -14.21 0.15 13.79
CA PHE A 113 -13.30 0.29 12.66
C PHE A 113 -12.77 -1.07 12.20
N LEU A 114 -12.25 -1.88 13.14
CA LEU A 114 -11.75 -3.23 12.85
C LEU A 114 -12.85 -4.20 12.37
N ASN A 115 -14.08 -4.03 12.86
CA ASN A 115 -15.23 -4.83 12.44
C ASN A 115 -15.88 -4.35 11.15
N ASN A 116 -15.46 -3.19 10.61
CA ASN A 116 -16.13 -2.54 9.50
C ASN A 116 -17.64 -2.38 9.73
N THR A 117 -18.06 -1.90 10.91
CA THR A 117 -19.49 -1.75 11.25
C THR A 117 -20.25 -0.90 10.23
N ALA A 118 -19.55 0.03 9.57
CA ALA A 118 -20.09 0.86 8.48
C ALA A 118 -20.28 0.13 7.14
N GLN A 119 -19.86 -1.15 7.05
CA GLN A 119 -19.96 -2.01 5.86
C GLN A 119 -19.31 -1.41 4.61
N VAL A 120 -18.12 -0.86 4.74
CA VAL A 120 -17.36 -0.33 3.60
C VAL A 120 -16.99 -1.49 2.68
N LYS A 121 -17.50 -1.46 1.45
CA LYS A 121 -17.28 -2.51 0.43
C LYS A 121 -16.19 -2.17 -0.59
N ARG A 122 -15.52 -1.04 -0.43
CA ARG A 122 -14.43 -0.61 -1.30
C ARG A 122 -13.17 -1.41 -0.95
N GLY A 123 -12.25 -1.56 -1.90
CA GLY A 123 -10.97 -2.20 -1.67
C GLY A 123 -10.87 -3.58 -2.32
N LYS A 124 -9.90 -4.37 -1.87
CA LYS A 124 -9.77 -5.78 -2.25
C LYS A 124 -10.84 -6.65 -1.56
N THR A 125 -11.08 -7.83 -2.10
CA THR A 125 -11.78 -8.91 -1.40
C THR A 125 -10.83 -10.06 -1.14
N TYR A 126 -11.14 -10.83 -0.10
CA TYR A 126 -10.33 -11.94 0.37
C TYR A 126 -11.19 -13.19 0.56
N ILE A 127 -10.54 -14.34 0.46
CA ILE A 127 -11.08 -15.61 0.95
C ILE A 127 -10.31 -16.03 2.19
N HIS A 128 -11.00 -16.61 3.16
CA HIS A 128 -10.40 -17.30 4.30
C HIS A 128 -10.68 -18.79 4.16
N ILE A 129 -9.64 -19.61 4.13
CA ILE A 129 -9.78 -21.06 3.90
C ILE A 129 -10.16 -21.74 5.22
N HIS A 130 -11.27 -22.48 5.21
CA HIS A 130 -11.70 -23.22 6.40
C HIS A 130 -10.71 -24.33 6.78
N PRO A 131 -10.68 -24.74 8.05
CA PRO A 131 -9.94 -25.93 8.47
C PRO A 131 -10.47 -27.18 7.75
N GLU A 132 -9.58 -28.10 7.38
CA GLU A 132 -9.95 -29.41 6.82
C GLU A 132 -10.67 -29.36 5.45
N SER A 133 -10.64 -28.22 4.77
CA SER A 133 -11.18 -28.04 3.42
C SER A 133 -10.63 -29.07 2.43
N PHE A 134 -11.52 -29.66 1.65
CA PHE A 134 -11.14 -30.64 0.64
C PHE A 134 -10.62 -29.93 -0.61
N LEU A 135 -9.63 -30.55 -1.26
CA LEU A 135 -9.19 -30.13 -2.57
C LEU A 135 -10.03 -30.80 -3.64
N TYR A 136 -10.27 -30.06 -4.71
CA TYR A 136 -11.00 -30.50 -5.89
C TYR A 136 -10.11 -30.42 -7.12
N GLU A 137 -10.26 -31.39 -8.01
CA GLU A 137 -9.71 -31.34 -9.36
C GLU A 137 -10.78 -30.89 -10.34
N ARG A 138 -10.39 -30.07 -11.32
CA ARG A 138 -11.30 -29.50 -12.30
C ARG A 138 -11.08 -30.12 -13.68
N SER A 139 -12.17 -30.57 -14.31
CA SER A 139 -12.20 -30.96 -15.72
C SER A 139 -13.37 -30.27 -16.43
N GLY A 140 -13.06 -29.23 -17.20
CA GLY A 140 -14.07 -28.37 -17.81
C GLY A 140 -14.91 -27.64 -16.77
N ASP A 141 -16.17 -28.03 -16.65
CA ASP A 141 -17.16 -27.50 -15.70
C ASP A 141 -17.42 -28.44 -14.51
N THR A 142 -16.75 -29.59 -14.46
CA THR A 142 -16.92 -30.60 -13.41
C THR A 142 -15.80 -30.51 -12.39
N PHE A 143 -16.16 -30.51 -11.11
CA PHE A 143 -15.23 -30.51 -9.97
C PHE A 143 -15.38 -31.80 -9.17
N THR A 144 -14.29 -32.57 -9.07
CA THR A 144 -14.27 -33.85 -8.35
C THR A 144 -13.51 -33.69 -7.05
N ARG A 145 -14.15 -34.01 -5.92
CA ARG A 145 -13.50 -33.97 -4.60
C ARG A 145 -12.39 -35.01 -4.54
N THR A 146 -11.18 -34.59 -4.21
CA THR A 146 -10.05 -35.48 -3.98
C THR A 146 -10.07 -36.05 -2.55
N THR A 147 -9.16 -36.96 -2.24
CA THR A 147 -8.90 -37.39 -0.86
C THR A 147 -7.97 -36.42 -0.12
N GLY A 148 -7.38 -35.45 -0.83
CA GLY A 148 -6.49 -34.45 -0.27
C GLY A 148 -7.25 -33.35 0.46
N LYS A 149 -6.66 -32.90 1.58
CA LYS A 149 -7.12 -31.73 2.34
C LYS A 149 -6.05 -30.65 2.31
N VAL A 150 -6.47 -29.41 2.45
CA VAL A 150 -5.55 -28.29 2.70
C VAL A 150 -4.81 -28.57 4.00
N LYS A 151 -3.47 -28.51 3.96
CA LYS A 151 -2.61 -28.71 5.14
C LYS A 151 -1.66 -27.54 5.39
N LYS A 152 -1.00 -27.05 4.33
CA LYS A 152 -0.04 -25.95 4.40
C LYS A 152 -0.72 -24.58 4.49
N ASP A 153 -1.87 -24.45 3.82
CA ASP A 153 -2.58 -23.18 3.67
C ASP A 153 -3.87 -23.10 4.49
N ILE A 154 -3.97 -23.95 5.53
CA ILE A 154 -5.10 -23.89 6.47
C ILE A 154 -5.11 -22.51 7.13
N HIS A 155 -6.28 -21.89 7.30
CA HIS A 155 -6.44 -20.55 7.86
C HIS A 155 -5.76 -19.41 7.08
N GLN A 156 -5.22 -19.67 5.89
CA GLN A 156 -4.68 -18.58 5.09
C GLN A 156 -5.80 -17.67 4.58
N ILE A 157 -5.52 -16.38 4.64
CA ILE A 157 -6.33 -15.34 4.03
C ILE A 157 -5.63 -14.94 2.73
N LEU A 158 -6.31 -15.18 1.62
CA LEU A 158 -5.76 -14.95 0.29
C LEU A 158 -6.57 -13.87 -0.44
N PRO A 159 -5.93 -12.96 -1.18
CA PRO A 159 -6.65 -12.05 -2.06
C PRO A 159 -7.47 -12.85 -3.07
N GLN A 160 -8.78 -12.63 -3.10
CA GLN A 160 -9.71 -13.43 -3.88
C GLN A 160 -9.44 -13.35 -5.39
N ASP A 161 -8.91 -12.23 -5.88
CA ASP A 161 -8.52 -12.05 -7.28
C ASP A 161 -7.36 -12.97 -7.70
N LYS A 162 -6.51 -13.36 -6.74
CA LYS A 162 -5.40 -14.31 -6.95
C LYS A 162 -5.85 -15.76 -6.92
N CYS A 163 -7.04 -16.02 -6.41
CA CYS A 163 -7.63 -17.35 -6.39
C CYS A 163 -8.53 -17.63 -7.62
N HIS A 164 -8.43 -16.81 -8.67
CA HIS A 164 -9.12 -16.93 -9.96
C HIS A 164 -10.50 -17.60 -9.87
N PRO A 165 -11.49 -16.91 -9.27
CA PRO A 165 -12.80 -17.49 -9.01
C PRO A 165 -13.46 -17.96 -10.31
N PHE A 166 -14.07 -19.13 -10.25
CA PHE A 166 -14.82 -19.73 -11.34
C PHE A 166 -16.24 -20.05 -10.87
N THR A 167 -17.24 -19.76 -11.69
CA THR A 167 -18.63 -20.15 -11.42
C THR A 167 -19.03 -21.20 -12.44
N ASP A 168 -19.46 -22.37 -11.97
CA ASP A 168 -19.90 -23.46 -12.85
C ASP A 168 -21.31 -23.20 -13.41
N SER A 169 -21.75 -24.04 -14.35
CA SER A 169 -23.08 -23.92 -14.96
C SER A 169 -24.25 -24.08 -13.98
N SER A 170 -24.01 -24.64 -12.79
CA SER A 170 -25.01 -24.73 -11.72
C SER A 170 -25.08 -23.46 -10.85
N GLY A 171 -24.16 -22.53 -11.06
CA GLY A 171 -24.06 -21.27 -10.31
C GLY A 171 -23.19 -21.36 -9.05
N LYS A 172 -22.48 -22.48 -8.82
CA LYS A 172 -21.62 -22.64 -7.65
C LYS A 172 -20.23 -22.05 -7.91
N ARG A 173 -19.67 -21.34 -6.92
CA ARG A 173 -18.33 -20.75 -7.02
C ARG A 173 -17.23 -21.71 -6.55
N TRP A 174 -16.08 -21.54 -7.18
CA TRP A 174 -14.87 -22.31 -6.97
C TRP A 174 -13.64 -21.39 -7.01
N PHE A 175 -12.64 -21.68 -6.17
CA PHE A 175 -11.44 -20.86 -6.03
C PHE A 175 -10.20 -21.74 -6.22
N THR A 176 -9.26 -21.34 -7.09
CA THR A 176 -8.03 -22.12 -7.31
C THR A 176 -6.91 -21.67 -6.38
N LEU A 177 -6.12 -22.63 -5.93
CA LEU A 177 -4.86 -22.40 -5.19
C LEU A 177 -3.62 -22.51 -6.10
N GLY A 178 -3.83 -22.69 -7.42
CA GLY A 178 -2.76 -23.03 -8.37
C GLY A 178 -2.60 -24.55 -8.54
N GLU A 179 -1.77 -24.94 -9.52
CA GLU A 179 -1.38 -26.34 -9.79
C GLU A 179 -2.54 -27.34 -9.94
N GLY A 180 -3.72 -26.87 -10.37
CA GLY A 180 -4.91 -27.71 -10.57
C GLY A 180 -5.73 -27.98 -9.29
N ALA A 181 -5.34 -27.41 -8.14
CA ALA A 181 -6.07 -27.52 -6.89
C ALA A 181 -7.17 -26.44 -6.79
N TRP A 182 -8.37 -26.87 -6.40
CA TRP A 182 -9.55 -26.02 -6.23
C TRP A 182 -10.24 -26.21 -4.88
N LEU A 183 -10.89 -25.16 -4.41
CA LEU A 183 -11.75 -25.12 -3.24
C LEU A 183 -13.18 -24.81 -3.67
N SER A 184 -14.14 -25.43 -2.99
CA SER A 184 -15.56 -25.10 -3.10
C SER A 184 -15.86 -23.82 -2.32
N GLU A 185 -16.86 -23.05 -2.75
CA GLU A 185 -17.42 -21.95 -1.95
C GLU A 185 -17.87 -22.36 -0.55
N SER A 186 -18.21 -23.63 -0.33
CA SER A 186 -18.54 -24.18 1.00
C SER A 186 -17.34 -24.31 1.94
N ASP A 187 -16.12 -24.24 1.39
CA ASP A 187 -14.88 -24.58 2.09
C ASP A 187 -14.06 -23.31 2.44
N VAL A 188 -14.64 -22.14 2.19
CA VAL A 188 -14.02 -20.83 2.42
C VAL A 188 -15.08 -19.82 2.88
N ASP A 189 -14.65 -18.82 3.67
CA ASP A 189 -15.40 -17.58 3.79
C ASP A 189 -14.96 -16.66 2.64
N ALA A 190 -15.83 -16.44 1.66
CA ALA A 190 -15.54 -15.60 0.50
C ALA A 190 -16.07 -14.17 0.65
N ASP A 191 -15.62 -13.28 -0.24
CA ASP A 191 -16.03 -11.88 -0.33
C ASP A 191 -15.79 -11.07 0.96
N ILE A 192 -14.78 -11.47 1.74
CA ILE A 192 -14.35 -10.70 2.91
C ILE A 192 -13.84 -9.36 2.42
N ALA A 193 -14.47 -8.26 2.85
CA ALA A 193 -14.06 -6.92 2.44
C ALA A 193 -12.69 -6.57 3.05
N GLN A 194 -11.88 -5.79 2.34
CA GLN A 194 -10.56 -5.35 2.81
C GLN A 194 -10.59 -4.72 4.21
N TYR A 195 -11.65 -3.98 4.55
CA TYR A 195 -11.75 -3.30 5.83
C TYR A 195 -12.42 -4.14 6.92
N ASP A 196 -12.90 -5.36 6.62
CA ASP A 196 -13.34 -6.33 7.64
C ASP A 196 -12.10 -6.90 8.37
N LEU A 197 -11.30 -6.03 9.01
CA LEU A 197 -9.98 -6.37 9.55
C LEU A 197 -10.04 -7.51 10.57
N MET A 198 -11.12 -7.62 11.36
CA MET A 198 -11.29 -8.77 12.27
C MET A 198 -11.44 -10.10 11.52
N LYS A 199 -12.09 -10.11 10.35
CA LYS A 199 -12.13 -11.29 9.47
C LYS A 199 -10.80 -11.52 8.75
N LEU A 200 -9.93 -10.51 8.69
CA LEU A 200 -8.56 -10.60 8.19
C LEU A 200 -7.51 -10.90 9.29
N GLY A 201 -7.95 -11.27 10.50
CA GLY A 201 -7.08 -11.71 11.59
C GLY A 201 -6.68 -10.67 12.61
N PHE A 202 -7.18 -9.44 12.48
CA PHE A 202 -6.97 -8.44 13.52
C PHE A 202 -7.83 -8.71 14.75
N SER A 203 -7.24 -8.49 15.93
CA SER A 203 -7.92 -8.69 17.22
C SER A 203 -7.67 -7.51 18.14
N ALA A 204 -8.71 -7.09 18.87
CA ALA A 204 -8.66 -5.93 19.74
C ALA A 204 -8.65 -6.32 21.22
N PHE A 205 -7.62 -5.91 21.95
CA PHE A 205 -7.45 -6.20 23.37
C PHE A 205 -7.35 -4.92 24.18
N GLU A 206 -7.76 -4.96 25.45
CA GLU A 206 -7.52 -3.89 26.40
C GLU A 206 -6.81 -4.49 27.61
N GLU A 207 -5.66 -3.94 27.92
CA GLU A 207 -4.93 -4.20 29.15
C GLU A 207 -5.53 -3.32 30.26
N PRO A 208 -5.98 -3.92 31.38
CA PRO A 208 -6.34 -3.15 32.56
C PRO A 208 -5.13 -2.39 33.11
N PRO A 209 -5.34 -1.22 33.77
CA PRO A 209 -4.24 -0.50 34.40
C PRO A 209 -3.45 -1.40 35.35
N THR A 210 -2.14 -1.47 35.15
CA THR A 210 -1.22 -2.27 35.95
C THR A 210 -0.13 -1.40 36.52
N SER A 211 0.52 -1.85 37.58
CA SER A 211 1.69 -1.18 38.18
C SER A 211 2.98 -1.94 37.97
N ASP A 212 2.90 -3.10 37.29
CA ASP A 212 4.02 -4.00 37.02
C ASP A 212 3.87 -4.73 35.68
N MET A 213 4.29 -4.07 34.59
CA MET A 213 4.21 -4.62 33.23
C MET A 213 4.96 -5.93 33.05
N THR A 214 5.94 -6.24 33.91
CA THR A 214 6.71 -7.49 33.79
C THR A 214 5.86 -8.73 34.08
N GLN A 215 4.69 -8.56 34.70
CA GLN A 215 3.75 -9.64 35.03
C GLN A 215 2.61 -9.77 34.01
N SER A 216 2.77 -9.24 32.79
CA SER A 216 1.73 -9.28 31.74
C SER A 216 1.11 -10.68 31.55
N LEU A 217 1.90 -11.77 31.67
CA LEU A 217 1.41 -13.15 31.58
C LEU A 217 0.39 -13.54 32.67
N HIS A 218 0.48 -12.94 33.85
CA HIS A 218 -0.43 -13.17 34.95
C HIS A 218 -1.71 -12.34 34.84
N GLU A 219 -1.77 -11.41 33.88
CA GLU A 219 -2.91 -10.56 33.66
C GLU A 219 -3.97 -11.23 32.79
N GLY A 220 -5.24 -10.93 33.09
CA GLY A 220 -6.38 -11.56 32.41
C GLY A 220 -6.42 -11.29 30.90
N TRP A 221 -5.85 -10.18 30.44
CA TRP A 221 -5.89 -9.79 29.03
C TRP A 221 -5.00 -10.67 28.15
N VAL A 222 -3.84 -11.14 28.65
CA VAL A 222 -2.98 -12.08 27.92
C VAL A 222 -3.69 -13.43 27.77
N LYS A 223 -4.35 -13.90 28.84
CA LYS A 223 -5.20 -15.10 28.75
C LYS A 223 -6.34 -14.90 27.74
N SER A 224 -6.97 -13.74 27.70
CA SER A 224 -7.99 -13.41 26.68
C SER A 224 -7.40 -13.40 25.26
N ALA A 225 -6.20 -12.87 25.08
CA ALA A 225 -5.48 -12.92 23.81
C ALA A 225 -5.24 -14.36 23.36
N PHE A 226 -4.65 -15.20 24.20
CA PHE A 226 -4.45 -16.62 23.86
C PHE A 226 -5.76 -17.37 23.65
N THR A 227 -6.84 -17.02 24.37
CA THR A 227 -8.16 -17.63 24.17
C THR A 227 -8.74 -17.23 22.82
N GLN A 228 -8.68 -15.94 22.45
CA GLN A 228 -9.19 -15.46 21.17
C GLN A 228 -8.38 -16.04 20.00
N LEU A 229 -7.07 -16.19 20.14
CA LEU A 229 -6.23 -16.91 19.17
C LEU A 229 -6.66 -18.37 19.03
N ALA A 230 -6.97 -19.03 20.14
CA ALA A 230 -7.48 -20.40 20.13
C ALA A 230 -8.84 -20.53 19.43
N GLU A 231 -9.74 -19.57 19.61
CA GLU A 231 -11.03 -19.51 18.91
C GLU A 231 -10.86 -19.24 17.41
N TRP A 232 -9.90 -18.40 17.04
CA TRP A 232 -9.60 -18.08 15.64
C TRP A 232 -9.03 -19.28 14.88
N VAL A 233 -8.24 -20.12 15.57
CA VAL A 233 -7.74 -21.37 15.02
C VAL A 233 -8.83 -22.45 14.95
N ARG A 234 -10.00 -22.35 15.64
CA ARG A 234 -11.19 -23.20 15.41
C ARG A 234 -12.50 -22.66 16.01
N PRO A 235 -13.56 -22.51 15.21
CA PRO A 235 -14.93 -22.66 15.67
C PRO A 235 -15.55 -23.94 15.07
N GLU A 236 -15.63 -25.04 15.84
CA GLU A 236 -16.83 -25.92 15.96
C GLU A 236 -16.57 -27.21 16.80
N ARG A 237 -17.29 -27.23 17.93
CA ARG A 237 -17.71 -28.26 18.92
C ARG A 237 -17.27 -29.73 18.80
N GLY A 238 -16.83 -30.25 19.96
CA GLY A 238 -17.11 -31.63 20.43
C GLY A 238 -15.90 -32.50 20.79
N ILE A 239 -15.70 -32.78 22.09
CA ILE A 239 -14.76 -33.77 22.70
C ILE A 239 -13.25 -33.61 22.41
N GLN A 240 -12.81 -32.67 21.56
CA GLN A 240 -11.38 -32.37 21.34
C GLN A 240 -10.88 -31.06 21.97
N GLU A 241 -11.52 -30.57 23.06
CA GLU A 241 -10.96 -29.52 23.93
C GLU A 241 -9.56 -29.87 24.48
N GLN A 242 -9.21 -31.15 24.53
CA GLN A 242 -7.89 -31.58 24.97
C GLN A 242 -6.79 -31.28 23.94
N GLN A 243 -7.00 -31.40 22.62
CA GLN A 243 -5.90 -31.34 21.65
C GLN A 243 -5.51 -29.91 21.26
N VAL A 244 -6.47 -29.01 21.07
CA VAL A 244 -6.19 -27.58 20.83
C VAL A 244 -5.65 -26.92 22.10
N SER A 245 -6.20 -27.24 23.28
CA SER A 245 -5.57 -26.78 24.52
C SER A 245 -4.20 -27.42 24.75
N THR A 246 -3.90 -28.61 24.22
CA THR A 246 -2.54 -29.19 24.27
C THR A 246 -1.57 -28.44 23.35
N TRP A 247 -1.98 -28.05 22.13
CA TRP A 247 -1.15 -27.25 21.23
C TRP A 247 -0.89 -25.84 21.80
N TYR A 248 -1.90 -25.16 22.32
CA TYR A 248 -1.74 -23.83 22.94
C TYR A 248 -1.04 -23.90 24.31
N LYS A 249 -1.29 -24.93 25.14
CA LYS A 249 -0.47 -25.16 26.34
C LYS A 249 0.97 -25.50 25.97
N ALA A 250 1.20 -26.18 24.84
CA ALA A 250 2.55 -26.41 24.33
C ALA A 250 3.16 -25.11 23.81
N LEU A 251 2.40 -24.22 23.16
CA LEU A 251 2.85 -22.88 22.79
C LEU A 251 3.25 -22.08 24.03
N LEU A 252 2.37 -21.99 25.02
CA LEU A 252 2.63 -21.30 26.28
C LEU A 252 3.86 -21.87 26.99
N ARG A 253 4.01 -23.20 27.08
CA ARG A 253 5.22 -23.85 27.64
C ARG A 253 6.48 -23.65 26.81
N LYS A 254 6.36 -23.41 25.50
CA LYS A 254 7.50 -23.16 24.61
C LYS A 254 7.93 -21.71 24.67
N MET A 255 6.98 -20.81 24.95
CA MET A 255 7.23 -19.40 25.22
C MET A 255 7.80 -19.21 26.63
N ASP A 256 7.15 -19.77 27.65
CA ASP A 256 7.61 -19.83 29.05
C ASP A 256 8.53 -21.05 29.24
N SER A 257 9.70 -20.97 28.62
CA SER A 257 10.66 -22.06 28.51
C SER A 257 11.28 -22.45 29.85
N ASP A 258 11.41 -21.49 30.75
CA ASP A 258 11.92 -21.68 32.11
C ASP A 258 10.81 -22.04 33.12
N SER A 259 9.54 -22.00 32.69
CA SER A 259 8.37 -22.27 33.54
C SER A 259 8.27 -21.35 34.75
N SER A 260 8.83 -20.15 34.65
CA SER A 260 8.74 -19.10 35.68
C SER A 260 7.33 -18.55 35.80
N GLY A 261 6.56 -18.59 34.71
CA GLY A 261 5.27 -17.92 34.59
C GLY A 261 5.37 -16.45 34.18
N ASP A 262 6.58 -15.93 34.02
CA ASP A 262 6.90 -14.62 33.43
C ASP A 262 7.45 -14.83 32.00
N LEU A 263 7.24 -13.87 31.09
CA LEU A 263 7.92 -13.91 29.78
C LEU A 263 9.11 -12.96 29.79
N SER A 264 10.31 -13.52 29.77
CA SER A 264 11.51 -12.73 29.55
C SER A 264 11.55 -12.16 28.13
N GLY A 265 12.33 -11.10 27.91
CA GLY A 265 12.56 -10.56 26.56
C GLY A 265 13.15 -11.59 25.60
N THR A 266 14.01 -12.48 26.10
CA THR A 266 14.58 -13.60 25.33
C THR A 266 13.52 -14.60 24.90
N GLU A 267 12.59 -14.95 25.79
CA GLU A 267 11.48 -15.85 25.50
C GLU A 267 10.50 -15.26 24.50
N LEU A 268 10.18 -13.97 24.64
CA LEU A 268 9.38 -13.23 23.64
C LEU A 268 10.08 -13.22 22.28
N TYR A 269 11.38 -12.96 22.25
CA TYR A 269 12.18 -13.01 21.03
C TYR A 269 12.11 -14.38 20.37
N HIS A 270 12.29 -15.47 21.12
CA HIS A 270 12.17 -16.81 20.56
C HIS A 270 10.75 -17.15 20.11
N ALA A 271 9.73 -16.72 20.88
CA ALA A 271 8.32 -16.95 20.59
C ALA A 271 7.92 -16.44 19.20
N VAL A 272 8.29 -15.19 18.87
CA VAL A 272 7.95 -14.57 17.59
C VAL A 272 8.75 -15.14 16.41
N HIS A 273 9.79 -15.95 16.67
CA HIS A 273 10.61 -16.58 15.63
C HIS A 273 10.31 -18.07 15.43
N PHE A 274 9.29 -18.65 16.08
CA PHE A 274 8.89 -20.04 15.81
C PHE A 274 8.07 -20.13 14.50
N PRO A 275 8.65 -20.62 13.39
CA PRO A 275 8.02 -20.58 12.08
C PRO A 275 6.86 -21.58 11.94
N GLU A 276 6.77 -22.60 12.82
CA GLU A 276 5.73 -23.63 12.73
C GLU A 276 4.38 -23.18 13.32
N MET A 277 4.30 -21.97 13.88
CA MET A 277 3.20 -21.56 14.75
C MET A 277 2.59 -20.20 14.41
N ASP A 278 3.06 -19.53 13.36
CA ASP A 278 2.58 -18.22 12.87
C ASP A 278 2.44 -17.12 13.96
N VAL A 279 3.15 -17.27 15.09
CA VAL A 279 3.06 -16.37 16.26
C VAL A 279 3.37 -14.93 15.88
N ARG A 280 4.32 -14.73 14.97
CA ARG A 280 4.66 -13.42 14.43
C ARG A 280 3.48 -12.75 13.73
N ASP A 281 2.80 -13.50 12.86
CA ASP A 281 1.68 -12.97 12.06
C ASP A 281 0.47 -12.66 12.94
N ILE A 282 0.25 -13.50 13.94
CA ILE A 282 -0.72 -13.30 15.00
C ILE A 282 -0.41 -12.01 15.78
N ALA A 283 0.80 -11.90 16.34
CA ALA A 283 1.20 -10.76 17.17
C ALA A 283 1.12 -9.44 16.37
N ALA A 284 1.53 -9.47 15.10
CA ALA A 284 1.48 -8.30 14.23
C ALA A 284 0.05 -7.83 13.87
N ARG A 285 -0.99 -8.63 14.16
CA ARG A 285 -2.40 -8.27 13.95
C ARG A 285 -3.14 -7.97 15.26
N MET A 286 -2.44 -7.98 16.39
CA MET A 286 -3.01 -7.51 17.66
C MET A 286 -3.09 -5.98 17.67
N VAL A 287 -4.21 -5.46 18.17
CA VAL A 287 -4.47 -4.05 18.40
C VAL A 287 -4.78 -3.91 19.88
N VAL A 288 -3.82 -3.40 20.66
CA VAL A 288 -3.88 -3.45 22.13
C VAL A 288 -4.03 -2.04 22.69
N LYS A 289 -5.04 -1.81 23.52
CA LYS A 289 -5.19 -0.57 24.27
C LYS A 289 -4.53 -0.73 25.63
N HIS A 290 -3.60 0.16 25.97
CA HIS A 290 -2.93 0.18 27.26
C HIS A 290 -2.44 1.59 27.58
N ASP A 291 -2.08 1.87 28.85
CA ASP A 291 -1.38 3.12 29.17
C ASP A 291 -0.06 3.15 28.39
N SER A 292 0.27 4.26 27.76
CA SER A 292 1.52 4.32 27.00
C SER A 292 2.71 4.56 27.92
N GLU A 293 3.82 3.91 27.60
CA GLU A 293 5.13 4.18 28.20
C GLU A 293 5.60 5.62 28.01
N TRP A 294 5.04 6.32 27.02
CA TRP A 294 5.41 7.69 26.64
C TRP A 294 4.62 8.78 27.39
N PHE A 295 3.77 8.41 28.36
CA PHE A 295 2.95 9.33 29.15
C PHE A 295 3.28 9.26 30.65
N GLY A 296 3.39 10.43 31.30
CA GLY A 296 3.46 10.57 32.77
C GLY A 296 4.81 10.24 33.41
N GLY A 297 5.82 9.88 32.63
CA GLY A 297 7.21 9.72 33.06
C GLY A 297 7.38 8.76 34.24
N SER A 298 8.41 8.97 35.05
CA SER A 298 8.78 8.11 36.19
C SER A 298 7.77 8.11 37.35
N GLN A 299 6.78 9.00 37.32
CA GLN A 299 5.70 9.09 38.30
C GLN A 299 4.44 8.34 37.88
N HIS A 300 4.38 7.87 36.63
CA HIS A 300 3.23 7.11 36.15
C HIS A 300 3.04 5.82 36.95
N HIS A 301 1.79 5.47 37.25
CA HIS A 301 1.45 4.36 38.13
C HIS A 301 1.97 3.01 37.59
N ARG A 302 2.06 2.88 36.26
CA ARG A 302 2.61 1.73 35.54
C ARG A 302 4.02 1.36 35.96
N TRP A 303 4.83 2.33 36.36
CA TRP A 303 6.23 2.11 36.72
C TRP A 303 6.45 1.90 38.22
N LYS A 304 5.39 1.98 39.03
CA LYS A 304 5.51 2.02 40.49
C LYS A 304 6.20 0.76 41.05
N THR A 305 5.76 -0.43 40.67
CA THR A 305 6.32 -1.69 41.19
C THR A 305 7.65 -2.02 40.52
N PHE A 306 7.77 -1.76 39.21
CA PHE A 306 9.01 -1.93 38.46
C PHE A 306 10.17 -1.14 39.11
N LEU A 307 9.99 0.17 39.32
CA LEU A 307 11.01 1.05 39.91
C LEU A 307 11.32 0.72 41.38
N GLN A 308 10.42 0.05 42.11
CA GLN A 308 10.71 -0.44 43.46
C GLN A 308 11.64 -1.66 43.45
N ARG A 309 11.63 -2.44 42.37
CA ARG A 309 12.43 -3.65 42.19
C ARG A 309 13.72 -3.40 41.40
N THR A 310 13.79 -2.30 40.66
CA THR A 310 15.00 -1.88 39.94
C THR A 310 16.17 -1.72 40.91
N ASP A 311 17.35 -2.19 40.49
CA ASP A 311 18.57 -2.08 41.28
C ASP A 311 18.83 -0.60 41.68
N PRO A 312 19.11 -0.32 42.96
CA PRO A 312 19.37 1.03 43.46
C PRO A 312 20.48 1.80 42.72
N LEU A 313 21.43 1.09 42.08
CA LEU A 313 22.49 1.70 41.28
C LEU A 313 21.98 2.26 39.94
N TYR A 314 20.86 1.76 39.43
CA TYR A 314 20.32 2.10 38.11
C TYR A 314 19.01 2.90 38.18
N VAL A 315 18.27 2.82 39.28
CA VAL A 315 16.92 3.41 39.39
C VAL A 315 16.88 4.91 39.12
N SER A 316 17.93 5.67 39.48
CA SER A 316 18.01 7.11 39.18
C SER A 316 18.11 7.38 37.68
N TYR A 317 18.95 6.62 36.98
CA TYR A 317 19.07 6.68 35.52
C TYR A 317 17.75 6.34 34.84
N VAL A 318 17.11 5.24 35.25
CA VAL A 318 15.84 4.79 34.65
C VAL A 318 14.72 5.82 34.87
N ARG A 319 14.66 6.45 36.05
CA ARG A 319 13.71 7.54 36.31
C ARG A 319 13.92 8.71 35.38
N GLN A 320 15.17 9.15 35.24
CA GLN A 320 15.51 10.24 34.33
C GLN A 320 15.15 9.88 32.88
N TRP A 321 15.46 8.66 32.43
CA TRP A 321 15.11 8.19 31.09
C TRP A 321 13.59 8.23 30.84
N PHE A 322 12.78 7.77 31.80
CA PHE A 322 11.31 7.89 31.69
C PHE A 322 10.84 9.34 31.63
N ASP A 323 11.42 10.23 32.44
CA ASP A 323 11.03 11.64 32.47
C ASP A 323 11.45 12.38 31.18
N ASP A 324 12.61 12.06 30.63
CA ASP A 324 13.16 12.69 29.41
C ASP A 324 12.46 12.20 28.12
N LEU A 325 11.96 10.96 28.09
CA LEU A 325 11.21 10.40 26.95
C LEU A 325 9.69 10.60 27.04
N GLU A 326 9.20 11.26 28.07
CA GLU A 326 7.78 11.59 28.20
C GLU A 326 7.41 12.72 27.21
N TRP A 327 6.72 12.35 26.13
CA TRP A 327 6.31 13.31 25.10
C TRP A 327 4.79 13.43 24.96
N MET A 328 4.02 12.42 25.38
CA MET A 328 2.58 12.39 25.11
C MET A 328 1.81 13.49 25.85
N SER A 329 2.19 13.85 27.07
CA SER A 329 1.54 14.95 27.80
C SER A 329 1.62 16.29 27.05
N GLN A 330 2.60 16.44 26.17
CA GLN A 330 2.88 17.65 25.41
C GLN A 330 2.11 17.68 24.07
N VAL A 331 1.45 16.59 23.68
CA VAL A 331 0.66 16.49 22.44
C VAL A 331 -0.83 16.51 22.79
N PRO A 332 -1.61 17.52 22.35
CA PRO A 332 -3.01 17.69 22.76
C PRO A 332 -3.87 16.43 22.62
N GLU A 333 -3.70 15.68 21.53
CA GLU A 333 -4.44 14.46 21.23
C GLU A 333 -4.15 13.29 22.18
N PHE A 334 -3.00 13.28 22.86
CA PHE A 334 -2.56 12.23 23.79
C PHE A 334 -2.46 12.70 25.24
N SER A 335 -2.66 14.00 25.50
CA SER A 335 -2.41 14.65 26.78
C SER A 335 -3.35 14.24 27.94
N SER A 336 -4.40 13.45 27.68
CA SER A 336 -5.35 13.04 28.72
C SER A 336 -4.81 11.99 29.69
N GLY A 337 -3.76 11.26 29.29
CA GLY A 337 -3.25 10.11 30.06
C GLY A 337 -4.15 8.88 30.05
N GLU A 338 -5.15 8.87 29.17
CA GLU A 338 -5.99 7.69 28.96
C GLU A 338 -5.23 6.63 28.15
N PRO A 339 -5.53 5.33 28.34
CA PRO A 339 -4.97 4.27 27.52
C PRO A 339 -5.17 4.51 26.02
N VAL A 340 -4.15 4.19 25.22
CA VAL A 340 -4.15 4.40 23.77
C VAL A 340 -3.96 3.08 23.03
N TRP A 341 -4.51 2.99 21.83
CA TRP A 341 -4.36 1.81 20.99
C TRP A 341 -3.00 1.78 20.33
N HIS A 342 -2.30 0.66 20.47
CA HIS A 342 -1.05 0.35 19.78
C HIS A 342 -1.30 -0.76 18.75
N MET A 343 -0.68 -0.65 17.59
CA MET A 343 -0.77 -1.63 16.52
C MET A 343 0.51 -1.69 15.69
N HIS A 344 0.75 -2.84 15.06
CA HIS A 344 1.96 -3.05 14.28
C HIS A 344 2.00 -2.09 13.07
N PRO A 345 3.00 -1.19 12.96
CA PRO A 345 2.98 -0.10 11.98
C PRO A 345 3.04 -0.60 10.53
N VAL A 346 3.72 -1.72 10.25
CA VAL A 346 3.77 -2.27 8.88
C VAL A 346 2.51 -3.05 8.51
N VAL A 347 2.14 -4.06 9.30
CA VAL A 347 1.03 -4.97 8.98
C VAL A 347 -0.32 -4.26 9.01
N PHE A 348 -0.55 -3.39 10.01
CA PHE A 348 -1.79 -2.62 10.08
C PHE A 348 -1.91 -1.64 8.90
N LEU A 349 -0.85 -0.87 8.61
CA LEU A 349 -0.87 0.08 7.50
C LEU A 349 -1.01 -0.61 6.14
N ASP A 350 -0.41 -1.78 5.93
CA ASP A 350 -0.61 -2.55 4.69
C ASP A 350 -2.07 -3.00 4.53
N ALA A 351 -2.71 -3.45 5.60
CA ALA A 351 -4.11 -3.89 5.58
C ALA A 351 -5.07 -2.73 5.23
N VAL A 352 -4.85 -1.53 5.79
CA VAL A 352 -5.66 -0.35 5.48
C VAL A 352 -5.19 0.41 4.23
N LYS A 353 -4.08 -0.03 3.61
CA LYS A 353 -3.53 0.65 2.45
C LYS A 353 -4.49 0.57 1.28
N ASN A 354 -4.86 1.74 0.78
CA ASN A 354 -5.65 1.89 -0.42
C ASN A 354 -4.82 1.58 -1.68
N ILE A 355 -4.55 0.30 -1.96
CA ILE A 355 -3.82 -0.13 -3.16
C ILE A 355 -4.74 -0.18 -4.39
N SER A 356 -6.06 -0.38 -4.21
CA SER A 356 -7.04 -0.53 -5.30
C SER A 356 -7.97 0.67 -5.47
N VAL A 357 -7.77 1.74 -4.69
CA VAL A 357 -8.47 3.00 -4.92
C VAL A 357 -7.77 3.71 -6.06
N ILE A 358 -8.49 3.86 -7.17
CA ILE A 358 -8.09 4.76 -8.23
C ILE A 358 -7.71 6.12 -7.64
N SER A 359 -6.49 6.59 -7.91
CA SER A 359 -6.08 7.93 -7.50
C SER A 359 -6.93 8.98 -8.21
N LEU A 360 -7.06 10.18 -7.64
CA LEU A 360 -7.85 11.23 -8.30
C LEU A 360 -7.28 11.57 -9.68
N GLU A 361 -5.95 11.55 -9.82
CA GLU A 361 -5.23 11.78 -11.06
C GLU A 361 -5.59 10.72 -12.11
N GLU A 362 -5.56 9.44 -11.74
CA GLU A 362 -5.95 8.36 -12.64
C GLU A 362 -7.45 8.41 -12.98
N ALA A 363 -8.30 8.73 -12.01
CA ALA A 363 -9.74 8.89 -12.22
C ALA A 363 -10.06 10.00 -13.24
N ARG A 364 -9.36 11.13 -13.17
CA ARG A 364 -9.47 12.20 -14.16
C ARG A 364 -9.08 11.73 -15.55
N VAL A 365 -7.97 11.01 -15.69
CA VAL A 365 -7.54 10.51 -17.01
C VAL A 365 -8.55 9.52 -17.59
N ARG A 366 -9.04 8.57 -16.79
CA ARG A 366 -10.07 7.61 -17.25
C ARG A 366 -11.38 8.30 -17.61
N ALA A 367 -11.82 9.26 -16.80
CA ALA A 367 -13.01 10.06 -17.08
C ALA A 367 -12.89 10.82 -18.41
N PHE A 368 -11.71 11.38 -18.69
CA PHE A 368 -11.41 12.03 -19.96
C PHE A 368 -11.47 11.04 -21.14
N MET A 369 -10.90 9.84 -20.98
CA MET A 369 -10.96 8.79 -22.00
C MET A 369 -12.41 8.37 -22.32
N ARG A 370 -13.28 8.27 -21.31
CA ARG A 370 -14.70 7.95 -21.50
C ARG A 370 -15.48 9.10 -22.12
N MET A 371 -15.23 10.33 -21.71
CA MET A 371 -15.76 11.54 -22.34
C MET A 371 -15.39 11.58 -23.84
N LEU A 372 -14.15 11.25 -24.18
CA LEU A 372 -13.68 11.21 -25.56
C LEU A 372 -14.49 10.21 -26.42
N ARG A 373 -14.82 9.02 -25.90
CA ARG A 373 -15.66 8.03 -26.60
C ARG A 373 -17.06 8.55 -26.93
N VAL A 374 -17.63 9.42 -26.09
CA VAL A 374 -18.91 10.10 -26.40
C VAL A 374 -18.75 11.04 -27.59
N GLY A 375 -17.66 11.79 -27.64
CA GLY A 375 -17.34 12.70 -28.75
C GLY A 375 -17.17 11.95 -30.07
N GLU A 376 -16.48 10.81 -30.03
CA GLU A 376 -16.21 9.96 -31.19
C GLU A 376 -17.41 9.07 -31.60
N GLY A 377 -18.46 8.98 -30.77
CA GLY A 377 -19.66 8.19 -31.07
C GLY A 377 -19.46 6.68 -30.91
N THR A 378 -18.60 6.27 -29.99
CA THR A 378 -18.07 4.89 -29.84
C THR A 378 -18.32 4.32 -28.44
N LEU A 379 -19.50 4.57 -27.90
CA LEU A 379 -19.90 4.04 -26.58
C LEU A 379 -20.15 2.52 -26.61
N GLY A 380 -19.85 1.87 -25.47
CA GLY A 380 -20.01 0.43 -25.29
C GLY A 380 -19.04 -0.43 -26.10
N ASP A 381 -19.19 -1.75 -26.01
CA ASP A 381 -18.27 -2.72 -26.61
C ASP A 381 -18.18 -2.61 -28.13
N LYS A 382 -19.30 -2.27 -28.79
CA LYS A 382 -19.35 -2.01 -30.24
C LYS A 382 -18.40 -0.86 -30.64
N GLY A 383 -18.15 0.09 -29.75
CA GLY A 383 -17.22 1.18 -29.99
C GLY A 383 -15.82 0.71 -30.38
N TYR A 384 -15.33 -0.37 -29.76
CA TYR A 384 -14.01 -0.92 -30.03
C TYR A 384 -13.87 -1.55 -31.43
N GLU A 385 -14.97 -1.94 -32.08
CA GLU A 385 -14.96 -2.44 -33.47
C GLU A 385 -15.38 -1.38 -34.51
N THR A 386 -15.72 -0.15 -34.08
CA THR A 386 -16.34 0.87 -34.94
C THR A 386 -15.31 1.61 -35.81
N LEU A 387 -15.57 1.68 -37.11
CA LEU A 387 -14.87 2.49 -38.10
C LEU A 387 -15.52 3.87 -38.23
N PHE A 388 -14.78 4.82 -38.79
CA PHE A 388 -15.33 6.11 -39.23
C PHE A 388 -16.61 5.90 -40.06
N GLY A 389 -17.69 6.59 -39.68
CA GLY A 389 -19.00 6.45 -40.33
C GLY A 389 -19.87 5.30 -39.81
N GLY A 390 -19.48 4.65 -38.70
CA GLY A 390 -20.36 3.80 -37.86
C GLY A 390 -20.41 2.31 -38.20
N GLN A 391 -19.69 1.88 -39.25
CA GLN A 391 -19.57 0.46 -39.62
C GLN A 391 -18.61 -0.27 -38.67
N SER A 392 -18.69 -1.58 -38.58
CA SER A 392 -17.81 -2.43 -37.77
C SER A 392 -16.75 -3.09 -38.66
N PHE A 393 -15.46 -3.00 -38.31
CA PHE A 393 -14.44 -3.74 -39.07
C PHE A 393 -14.55 -5.26 -38.93
N ILE A 394 -15.18 -5.76 -37.87
CA ILE A 394 -15.44 -7.19 -37.67
C ILE A 394 -16.64 -7.65 -38.51
N LYS A 395 -17.84 -7.10 -38.24
CA LYS A 395 -19.07 -7.51 -38.92
C LYS A 395 -19.14 -7.14 -40.40
N ASP A 396 -18.73 -5.92 -40.78
CA ASP A 396 -18.92 -5.41 -42.14
C ASP A 396 -17.70 -5.68 -43.04
N TYR A 397 -16.52 -5.89 -42.46
CA TYR A 397 -15.26 -6.05 -43.20
C TYR A 397 -14.47 -7.32 -42.86
N HIS A 398 -15.01 -8.18 -41.99
CA HIS A 398 -14.44 -9.49 -41.63
C HIS A 398 -12.98 -9.42 -41.18
N LYS A 399 -12.62 -8.35 -40.47
CA LYS A 399 -11.35 -8.22 -39.74
C LYS A 399 -11.53 -8.69 -38.29
N ASP A 400 -10.43 -8.66 -37.55
CA ASP A 400 -10.39 -8.99 -36.13
C ASP A 400 -9.54 -7.95 -35.38
N PHE A 401 -9.28 -8.20 -34.10
CA PHE A 401 -8.48 -7.34 -33.25
C PHE A 401 -6.97 -7.59 -33.35
N SER A 402 -6.48 -8.41 -34.28
CA SER A 402 -5.04 -8.73 -34.37
C SER A 402 -4.18 -7.50 -34.67
N ASP A 403 -4.73 -6.49 -35.35
CA ASP A 403 -4.06 -5.22 -35.64
C ASP A 403 -5.07 -4.12 -35.97
N HIS A 404 -4.64 -2.86 -36.05
CA HIS A 404 -5.48 -1.76 -36.53
C HIS A 404 -5.98 -2.06 -37.96
N PRO A 405 -7.28 -1.87 -38.27
CA PRO A 405 -7.86 -2.36 -39.53
C PRO A 405 -7.35 -1.64 -40.78
N ARG A 406 -6.92 -0.37 -40.64
CA ARG A 406 -6.42 0.50 -41.74
C ARG A 406 -7.41 0.66 -42.91
N ILE A 407 -8.70 0.47 -42.64
CA ILE A 407 -9.76 0.62 -43.62
C ILE A 407 -10.10 2.10 -43.74
N SER A 408 -9.92 2.67 -44.94
CA SER A 408 -10.30 4.06 -45.21
C SER A 408 -11.76 4.13 -45.67
N ILE A 409 -12.58 4.86 -44.93
CA ILE A 409 -14.00 5.09 -45.25
C ILE A 409 -14.18 6.52 -45.74
N THR A 410 -14.88 6.68 -46.87
CA THR A 410 -15.28 7.99 -47.40
C THR A 410 -16.73 8.30 -47.05
N ARG A 411 -16.98 9.46 -46.43
CA ARG A 411 -18.31 10.03 -46.15
C ARG A 411 -18.34 11.49 -46.61
N GLY A 412 -19.17 11.78 -47.61
CA GLY A 412 -19.19 13.10 -48.25
C GLY A 412 -17.82 13.42 -48.86
N LYS A 413 -17.20 14.52 -48.41
CA LYS A 413 -15.87 14.96 -48.86
C LYS A 413 -14.72 14.47 -47.97
N LEU A 414 -15.00 13.71 -46.92
CA LEU A 414 -14.01 13.27 -45.93
C LEU A 414 -13.68 11.79 -46.14
N THR A 415 -12.39 11.46 -46.15
CA THR A 415 -11.87 10.09 -46.11
C THR A 415 -11.07 9.93 -44.83
N SER A 416 -11.39 8.92 -44.02
CA SER A 416 -10.69 8.65 -42.76
C SER A 416 -10.49 7.16 -42.53
N SER A 417 -9.35 6.81 -41.95
CA SER A 417 -9.04 5.46 -41.49
C SER A 417 -9.23 5.26 -39.98
N ALA A 418 -9.92 6.20 -39.33
CA ALA A 418 -10.19 6.14 -37.91
C ALA A 418 -10.96 4.86 -37.52
N ALA A 419 -10.50 4.20 -36.47
CA ALA A 419 -11.09 2.97 -35.97
C ALA A 419 -11.04 2.85 -34.44
N GLY A 420 -11.97 2.06 -33.90
CA GLY A 420 -12.03 1.70 -32.51
C GLY A 420 -12.59 2.79 -31.60
N ALA A 421 -12.52 2.53 -30.29
CA ALA A 421 -13.16 3.35 -29.25
C ALA A 421 -12.66 4.80 -29.24
N TYR A 422 -11.39 5.01 -29.60
CA TYR A 422 -10.77 6.33 -29.64
C TYR A 422 -10.54 6.84 -31.06
N GLN A 423 -11.17 6.22 -32.07
CA GLN A 423 -11.05 6.61 -33.48
C GLN A 423 -9.58 6.86 -33.89
N ILE A 424 -8.70 5.92 -33.49
CA ILE A 424 -7.26 6.01 -33.74
C ILE A 424 -7.05 5.97 -35.25
N MET A 425 -6.22 6.87 -35.78
CA MET A 425 -5.90 6.89 -37.20
C MET A 425 -4.87 5.82 -37.54
N GLY A 426 -5.01 5.17 -38.71
CA GLY A 426 -4.03 4.18 -39.17
C GLY A 426 -2.60 4.74 -39.23
N TYR A 427 -2.42 5.99 -39.68
CA TYR A 427 -1.10 6.62 -39.68
C TYR A 427 -0.57 6.93 -38.27
N SER A 428 -1.45 7.16 -37.27
CA SER A 428 -1.03 7.34 -35.87
C SER A 428 -0.63 5.99 -35.26
N TRP A 429 -1.31 4.91 -35.64
CA TRP A 429 -0.96 3.56 -35.23
C TRP A 429 0.39 3.09 -35.80
N ASP A 430 0.66 3.45 -37.06
CA ASP A 430 1.88 3.09 -37.80
C ASP A 430 3.03 4.09 -37.61
N ASP A 431 2.80 5.20 -36.91
CA ASP A 431 3.82 6.20 -36.62
C ASP A 431 5.03 5.54 -35.90
N PRO A 432 6.28 5.72 -36.37
CA PRO A 432 7.44 5.03 -35.79
C PRO A 432 7.65 5.30 -34.29
N GLN A 433 7.28 6.48 -33.78
CA GLN A 433 7.35 6.78 -32.35
C GLN A 433 6.29 5.98 -31.58
N MET A 434 5.09 5.89 -32.12
CA MET A 434 4.00 5.09 -31.53
C MET A 434 4.28 3.60 -31.60
N VAL A 435 4.84 3.07 -32.69
CA VAL A 435 5.26 1.67 -32.79
C VAL A 435 6.27 1.34 -31.70
N ARG A 436 7.32 2.15 -31.53
CA ARG A 436 8.31 1.94 -30.45
C ARG A 436 7.67 1.98 -29.05
N ALA A 437 6.75 2.91 -28.83
CA ALA A 437 6.03 3.01 -27.56
C ALA A 437 5.18 1.76 -27.32
N ARG A 438 4.37 1.35 -28.30
CA ARG A 438 3.53 0.16 -28.23
C ARG A 438 4.34 -1.10 -27.94
N THR A 439 5.49 -1.29 -28.60
CA THR A 439 6.41 -2.39 -28.30
C THR A 439 6.91 -2.32 -26.85
N LYS A 440 7.36 -1.15 -26.38
CA LYS A 440 7.86 -0.97 -25.01
C LYS A 440 6.82 -1.30 -23.95
N TYR A 441 5.54 -0.99 -24.21
CA TYR A 441 4.45 -1.13 -23.24
C TYR A 441 3.52 -2.33 -23.52
N GLY A 442 3.93 -3.27 -24.37
CA GLY A 442 3.21 -4.51 -24.63
C GLY A 442 1.84 -4.32 -25.26
N VAL A 443 1.76 -3.48 -26.30
CA VAL A 443 0.55 -3.21 -27.11
C VAL A 443 0.78 -3.74 -28.53
N SER A 444 0.63 -5.05 -28.70
CA SER A 444 0.91 -5.76 -29.96
C SER A 444 -0.28 -5.93 -30.88
N ASP A 445 -1.49 -5.77 -30.37
CA ASP A 445 -2.75 -6.00 -31.08
C ASP A 445 -3.68 -4.77 -30.95
N PHE A 446 -4.90 -4.86 -31.48
CA PHE A 446 -5.92 -3.82 -31.42
C PHE A 446 -7.14 -4.20 -30.57
N THR A 447 -6.96 -5.11 -29.60
CA THR A 447 -8.01 -5.51 -28.65
C THR A 447 -8.52 -4.32 -27.82
N PRO A 448 -9.69 -4.41 -27.16
CA PRO A 448 -10.19 -3.32 -26.32
C PRO A 448 -9.19 -2.78 -25.29
N LEU A 449 -8.50 -3.69 -24.59
CA LEU A 449 -7.42 -3.31 -23.66
C LEU A 449 -6.28 -2.58 -24.37
N SER A 450 -5.84 -3.07 -25.54
CA SER A 450 -4.77 -2.44 -26.32
C SER A 450 -5.15 -1.06 -26.84
N GLN A 451 -6.41 -0.84 -27.22
CA GLN A 451 -6.92 0.47 -27.60
C GLN A 451 -6.90 1.45 -26.42
N ASP A 452 -7.34 1.03 -25.23
CA ASP A 452 -7.27 1.86 -24.01
C ASP A 452 -5.82 2.25 -23.67
N LYS A 453 -4.91 1.26 -23.69
CA LYS A 453 -3.47 1.51 -23.49
C LYS A 453 -2.93 2.47 -24.54
N CYS A 454 -3.29 2.28 -25.81
CA CYS A 454 -2.82 3.13 -26.91
C CYS A 454 -3.30 4.59 -26.74
N CYS A 455 -4.53 4.81 -26.29
CA CYS A 455 -5.02 6.14 -25.94
C CYS A 455 -4.10 6.82 -24.90
N VAL A 456 -3.76 6.13 -23.81
CA VAL A 456 -2.83 6.65 -22.78
C VAL A 456 -1.45 6.97 -23.38
N LEU A 457 -0.94 6.11 -24.27
CA LEU A 457 0.33 6.37 -24.97
C LEU A 457 0.26 7.61 -25.87
N ILE A 458 -0.85 7.84 -26.57
CA ILE A 458 -1.06 9.05 -27.36
C ILE A 458 -1.02 10.28 -26.44
N LEU A 459 -1.73 10.25 -25.30
CA LEU A 459 -1.74 11.35 -24.32
C LEU A 459 -0.35 11.64 -23.72
N LYS A 460 0.47 10.60 -23.51
CA LYS A 460 1.80 10.76 -22.90
C LYS A 460 2.89 11.13 -23.89
N ILE A 461 2.89 10.50 -25.07
CA ILE A 461 4.04 10.47 -25.98
C ILE A 461 3.80 11.35 -27.19
N LYS A 462 2.70 11.13 -27.91
CA LYS A 462 2.38 11.89 -29.13
C LYS A 462 1.94 13.32 -28.81
N ARG A 463 1.11 13.49 -27.78
CA ARG A 463 0.61 14.79 -27.29
C ARG A 463 1.20 15.11 -25.92
N LYS A 464 2.54 15.12 -25.84
CA LYS A 464 3.32 15.29 -24.60
C LYS A 464 2.76 16.44 -23.73
N GLY A 465 2.59 16.15 -22.45
CA GLY A 465 2.04 17.09 -21.45
C GLY A 465 0.53 16.95 -21.24
N SER A 466 -0.22 16.43 -22.21
CA SER A 466 -1.68 16.32 -22.08
C SER A 466 -2.11 15.36 -20.98
N LEU A 467 -1.41 14.23 -20.82
CA LEU A 467 -1.68 13.30 -19.72
C LEU A 467 -1.55 13.99 -18.35
N ASP A 468 -0.47 14.76 -18.16
CA ASP A 468 -0.17 15.43 -16.90
C ASP A 468 -1.13 16.63 -16.66
N MET A 469 -1.59 17.31 -17.71
CA MET A 469 -2.66 18.33 -17.62
C MET A 469 -3.95 17.73 -17.07
N ILE A 470 -4.41 16.62 -17.67
CA ILE A 470 -5.65 15.95 -17.24
C ILE A 470 -5.54 15.46 -15.80
N ALA A 471 -4.43 14.79 -15.47
CA ALA A 471 -4.15 14.28 -14.13
C ALA A 471 -4.22 15.39 -13.07
N ASN A 472 -3.68 16.58 -13.37
CA ASN A 472 -3.66 17.73 -12.48
C ASN A 472 -4.97 18.55 -12.49
N GLY A 473 -5.96 18.17 -13.30
CA GLY A 473 -7.26 18.84 -13.39
C GLY A 473 -7.33 20.01 -14.37
N ASP A 474 -6.30 20.25 -15.18
CA ASP A 474 -6.35 21.22 -16.29
C ASP A 474 -7.03 20.61 -17.53
N ILE A 475 -8.35 20.40 -17.41
CA ILE A 475 -9.16 19.77 -18.46
C ILE A 475 -9.29 20.70 -19.67
N ASN A 476 -9.42 22.02 -19.46
CA ASN A 476 -9.56 22.97 -20.55
C ASN A 476 -8.27 23.10 -21.37
N GLY A 477 -7.10 23.14 -20.72
CA GLY A 477 -5.81 23.11 -21.41
C GLY A 477 -5.61 21.81 -22.18
N ALA A 478 -5.99 20.66 -21.57
CA ALA A 478 -5.94 19.37 -22.26
C ALA A 478 -6.83 19.34 -23.51
N LEU A 479 -8.07 19.84 -23.46
CA LEU A 479 -8.97 19.93 -24.62
C LEU A 479 -8.34 20.75 -25.76
N ASP A 480 -7.67 21.86 -25.44
CA ASP A 480 -7.03 22.72 -26.44
C ASP A 480 -5.89 22.02 -27.18
N VAL A 481 -5.10 21.21 -26.48
CA VAL A 481 -4.00 20.44 -27.07
C VAL A 481 -4.53 19.23 -27.84
N LEU A 482 -5.51 18.52 -27.27
CA LEU A 482 -5.99 17.25 -27.79
C LEU A 482 -6.98 17.38 -28.95
N SER A 483 -7.57 18.56 -29.16
CA SER A 483 -8.36 18.88 -30.35
C SER A 483 -7.58 18.88 -31.67
N TYR A 484 -6.24 18.75 -31.63
CA TYR A 484 -5.41 18.45 -32.80
C TYR A 484 -5.26 16.95 -33.10
N GLU A 485 -5.68 16.08 -32.19
CA GLU A 485 -5.70 14.63 -32.39
C GLU A 485 -7.12 14.14 -32.67
N TRP A 486 -8.08 14.63 -31.90
CA TRP A 486 -9.48 14.21 -31.99
C TRP A 486 -10.37 15.34 -32.47
N ALA A 487 -11.00 15.14 -33.62
CA ALA A 487 -11.84 16.15 -34.26
C ALA A 487 -13.14 16.45 -33.50
N SER A 488 -13.59 15.52 -32.66
CA SER A 488 -14.78 15.69 -31.83
C SER A 488 -14.58 16.66 -30.65
N LEU A 489 -13.33 16.99 -30.30
CA LEU A 489 -13.02 17.82 -29.13
C LEU A 489 -13.08 19.33 -29.44
N PRO A 490 -13.55 20.16 -28.49
CA PRO A 490 -13.49 21.62 -28.61
C PRO A 490 -12.04 22.11 -28.67
N PRO A 491 -11.75 23.19 -29.43
CA PRO A 491 -12.71 24.09 -30.08
C PRO A 491 -13.22 23.62 -31.46
N GLY A 492 -12.90 22.40 -31.90
CA GLY A 492 -13.30 21.87 -33.21
C GLY A 492 -12.44 22.44 -34.34
N ARG A 493 -11.37 21.73 -34.70
CA ARG A 493 -10.33 22.25 -35.64
C ARG A 493 -10.50 21.80 -37.10
N TYR A 494 -11.31 20.78 -37.34
CA TYR A 494 -11.37 20.08 -38.62
C TYR A 494 -12.71 20.26 -39.37
N GLY A 495 -13.57 21.18 -38.92
CA GLY A 495 -14.88 21.44 -39.52
C GLY A 495 -15.88 20.27 -39.39
N GLN A 496 -15.53 19.24 -38.61
CA GLN A 496 -16.42 18.16 -38.22
C GLN A 496 -17.25 18.57 -36.98
N PRO A 497 -18.42 17.93 -36.73
CA PRO A 497 -19.17 18.17 -35.51
C PRO A 497 -18.30 17.93 -34.27
N ALA A 498 -18.17 18.95 -33.43
CA ALA A 498 -17.42 18.89 -32.18
C ALA A 498 -18.33 19.24 -31.00
N LYS A 499 -18.02 18.69 -29.82
CA LYS A 499 -18.69 19.07 -28.58
C LYS A 499 -18.27 20.47 -28.17
N THR A 500 -19.18 21.22 -27.53
CA THR A 500 -18.80 22.47 -26.87
C THR A 500 -17.97 22.18 -25.61
N ARG A 501 -17.18 23.16 -25.14
CA ARG A 501 -16.42 23.00 -23.87
C ARG A 501 -17.34 22.71 -22.68
N ALA A 502 -18.52 23.32 -22.63
CA ALA A 502 -19.48 23.10 -21.56
C ALA A 502 -20.00 21.65 -21.56
N GLU A 503 -20.32 21.11 -22.74
CA GLU A 503 -20.74 19.70 -22.87
C GLU A 503 -19.61 18.73 -22.52
N ALA A 504 -18.38 19.01 -22.97
CA ALA A 504 -17.21 18.18 -22.66
C ALA A 504 -16.95 18.14 -21.14
N ASN A 505 -16.91 19.29 -20.48
CA ASN A 505 -16.72 19.36 -19.02
C ASN A 505 -17.86 18.65 -18.25
N LYS A 506 -19.12 18.83 -18.68
CA LYS A 506 -20.26 18.13 -18.05
C LYS A 506 -20.15 16.60 -18.16
N LEU A 507 -19.74 16.09 -19.33
CA LEU A 507 -19.50 14.66 -19.53
C LEU A 507 -18.33 14.16 -18.69
N PHE A 508 -17.23 14.92 -18.66
CA PHE A 508 -16.07 14.63 -17.83
C PHE A 508 -16.44 14.52 -16.35
N ASP A 509 -17.17 15.49 -15.79
CA ASP A 509 -17.56 15.50 -14.38
C ASP A 509 -18.45 14.29 -14.02
N GLY A 510 -19.37 13.93 -14.92
CA GLY A 510 -20.20 12.73 -14.79
C GLY A 510 -19.36 11.45 -14.73
N TYR A 511 -18.44 11.26 -15.69
CA TYR A 511 -17.56 10.09 -15.69
C TYR A 511 -16.55 10.09 -14.56
N LEU A 512 -16.06 11.25 -14.10
CA LEU A 512 -15.17 11.34 -12.96
C LEU A 512 -15.85 10.79 -11.69
N LYS A 513 -17.11 11.15 -11.48
CA LYS A 513 -17.91 10.60 -10.39
C LYS A 513 -18.05 9.08 -10.52
N GLU A 514 -18.37 8.58 -11.70
CA GLU A 514 -18.50 7.13 -11.95
C GLU A 514 -17.17 6.37 -11.71
N GLU A 515 -16.04 6.90 -12.19
CA GLU A 515 -14.72 6.29 -11.98
C GLU A 515 -14.36 6.23 -10.50
N LEU A 516 -14.63 7.30 -9.74
CA LEU A 516 -14.40 7.33 -8.29
C LEU A 516 -15.29 6.33 -7.53
N GLU A 517 -16.49 6.06 -8.06
CA GLU A 517 -17.43 5.02 -7.59
C GLU A 517 -17.08 3.60 -8.08
N GLY A 518 -16.03 3.43 -8.88
CA GLY A 518 -15.61 2.14 -9.44
C GLY A 518 -16.47 1.64 -10.62
N LYS A 519 -17.27 2.52 -11.24
CA LYS A 519 -18.08 2.21 -12.42
C LYS A 519 -17.35 2.66 -13.67
N THR A 520 -16.86 1.70 -14.45
CA THR A 520 -16.09 1.96 -15.67
C THR A 520 -16.45 0.98 -16.77
N ASP A 521 -16.45 1.45 -18.02
CA ASP A 521 -16.61 0.64 -19.24
C ASP A 521 -15.29 0.56 -20.04
N LEU A 522 -14.17 0.86 -19.37
CA LEU A 522 -12.82 0.70 -19.89
C LEU A 522 -12.29 -0.69 -19.52
N TYR A 523 -11.56 -1.30 -20.43
CA TYR A 523 -10.83 -2.56 -20.19
C TYR A 523 -9.49 -2.32 -19.50
N LEU A 524 -9.06 -1.06 -19.36
CA LEU A 524 -7.81 -0.68 -18.71
C LEU A 524 -7.81 -1.00 -17.20
N PRO A 525 -6.83 -1.76 -16.69
CA PRO A 525 -6.69 -2.01 -15.25
C PRO A 525 -6.37 -0.74 -14.46
N ILE A 526 -6.93 -0.62 -13.25
CA ILE A 526 -6.57 0.44 -12.30
C ILE A 526 -5.07 0.33 -11.94
N GLY A 527 -4.39 1.46 -11.89
CA GLY A 527 -2.96 1.60 -11.65
C GLY A 527 -2.11 1.55 -12.92
N TYR A 528 -2.71 1.31 -14.10
CA TYR A 528 -1.96 1.34 -15.36
C TYR A 528 -1.47 2.76 -15.66
N ILE A 529 -2.35 3.77 -15.56
CA ILE A 529 -2.04 5.16 -15.88
C ILE A 529 -1.06 5.74 -14.87
N SER A 530 -1.19 5.38 -13.59
CA SER A 530 -0.30 5.82 -12.51
C SER A 530 1.20 5.63 -12.82
N LYS A 531 1.55 4.60 -13.61
CA LYS A 531 2.94 4.33 -14.04
C LYS A 531 3.52 5.38 -14.99
N PHE A 532 2.67 6.21 -15.60
CA PHE A 532 3.04 7.23 -16.58
C PHE A 532 2.97 8.65 -16.03
N LEU A 533 2.37 8.83 -14.86
CA LEU A 533 2.24 10.12 -14.21
C LEU A 533 3.58 10.50 -13.57
N THR A 534 3.98 11.75 -13.77
CA THR A 534 5.12 12.31 -13.04
C THR A 534 4.55 12.82 -11.72
N VAL A 535 4.59 11.99 -10.68
CA VAL A 535 4.19 12.40 -9.32
C VAL A 535 5.07 13.59 -8.92
N LYS A 536 4.45 14.75 -8.70
CA LYS A 536 5.11 15.95 -8.17
C LYS A 536 4.81 16.10 -6.69
#